data_AF-A0A3G6RM93-F1
#
_entry.id   AF-A0A3G6RM93-F1
#
_cell.length_a   1.000
_cell.length_b   1.000
_cell.length_c   1.000
_cell.angle_alpha   90.00
_cell.angle_beta   90.00
_cell.angle_gamma   90.00
#
_symmetry.space_group_name_H-M   'P 1'
#
loop_
_entity.id
_entity.type
_entity.pdbx_description
1 polymer ?
#
loop_
_entity_poly.entity_id
_entity_poly.type
_entity_poly.pdbx_seq_one_letter_code
_entity_poly.pdbx_strand_id
1 'polypeptide(L)'
;MNILKLLDKLSNDKFFTTEATRLDAISNISAFGKKAAVASVPLGLAGMMASPVKAETQKPQVTGSFLKSTLTDALQLALVLEYLESEYYGMGLSAAGLIPNADRTVFMQISKHESAHVNFLKSTLTSLGTTPGAKPTFDFTANGNFSPFTDYNQFLILAQAFEDTGVRAYKGQAGNVMSNKVVLQAALQIHSVEARHASQVRRMRANKGWIELANGGNMPSATNPVYAGEDNTNQAGFNTANLFGAAAGSAAYDEVLSGSDAQAIASLFIV
;
A
#
# COMPACT_ATOMS: atom_id res chain seq x y z
N MET A 1 -11.62 -24.39 23.13
CA MET A 1 -10.22 -24.06 22.79
C MET A 1 -9.72 -23.07 23.82
N ASN A 2 -8.69 -23.42 24.60
CA ASN A 2 -8.34 -22.69 25.82
C ASN A 2 -7.41 -21.53 25.46
N ILE A 3 -7.88 -20.29 25.60
CA ILE A 3 -7.18 -19.07 25.15
C ILE A 3 -5.79 -18.92 25.80
N LEU A 4 -5.62 -19.48 27.00
CA LEU A 4 -4.34 -19.53 27.71
C LEU A 4 -3.30 -20.39 26.97
N LYS A 5 -3.71 -21.46 26.27
CA LYS A 5 -2.82 -22.29 25.44
C LYS A 5 -2.43 -21.63 24.12
N LEU A 6 -3.19 -20.63 23.67
CA LEU A 6 -2.86 -19.84 22.49
C LEU A 6 -1.82 -18.77 22.83
N LEU A 7 -1.95 -18.13 24.00
CA LEU A 7 -1.00 -17.15 24.51
C LEU A 7 0.36 -17.80 24.86
N ASP A 8 0.34 -19.00 25.45
CA ASP A 8 1.56 -19.78 25.77
C ASP A 8 2.30 -20.26 24.50
N LYS A 9 1.60 -20.41 23.37
CA LYS A 9 2.24 -20.68 22.07
C LYS A 9 2.84 -19.44 21.41
N LEU A 10 2.31 -18.26 21.71
CA LEU A 10 2.81 -16.99 21.19
C LEU A 10 3.95 -16.41 22.05
N SER A 11 4.07 -16.81 23.31
CA SER A 11 5.16 -16.41 24.21
C SER A 11 6.36 -17.37 24.20
N ASN A 12 6.33 -18.41 23.36
CA ASN A 12 7.41 -19.39 23.30
C ASN A 12 8.48 -18.89 22.32
N ASP A 13 9.65 -18.53 22.83
CA ASP A 13 10.81 -17.98 22.07
C ASP A 13 11.31 -18.89 20.94
N LYS A 14 10.80 -20.12 20.85
CA LYS A 14 11.02 -21.02 19.70
C LYS A 14 10.36 -20.56 18.39
N PHE A 15 9.39 -19.63 18.45
CA PHE A 15 8.79 -19.04 17.25
C PHE A 15 9.76 -18.07 16.54
N PHE A 16 10.70 -17.47 17.26
CA PHE A 16 11.69 -16.54 16.72
C PHE A 16 13.08 -17.18 16.49
N THR A 17 13.27 -18.44 16.88
CA THR A 17 14.59 -19.10 16.84
C THR A 17 14.64 -20.35 15.96
N THR A 18 13.57 -20.67 15.22
CA THR A 18 13.63 -21.72 14.20
C THR A 18 13.38 -21.08 12.84
N GLU A 19 14.41 -21.12 11.97
CA GLU A 19 14.29 -20.68 10.58
C GLU A 19 13.24 -21.53 9.85
N ALA A 20 12.00 -21.07 9.84
CA ALA A 20 11.00 -21.55 8.90
C ALA A 20 11.41 -21.04 7.52
N THR A 21 12.02 -21.90 6.71
CA THR A 21 12.39 -21.54 5.35
C THR A 21 11.14 -21.16 4.55
N ARG A 22 11.25 -20.15 3.68
CA ARG A 22 10.12 -19.60 2.90
C ARG A 22 9.32 -20.64 2.10
N LEU A 23 9.89 -21.82 1.87
CA LEU A 23 9.26 -22.98 1.24
C LEU A 23 8.18 -23.64 2.11
N ASP A 24 8.35 -23.67 3.44
CA ASP A 24 7.38 -24.27 4.37
C ASP A 24 6.14 -23.40 4.56
N ALA A 25 6.25 -22.09 4.36
CA ALA A 25 5.10 -21.19 4.32
C ALA A 25 4.23 -21.41 3.06
N ILE A 26 4.84 -21.80 1.94
CA ILE A 26 4.15 -22.00 0.65
C ILE A 26 3.51 -23.39 0.55
N SER A 27 4.13 -24.43 1.11
CA SER A 27 3.55 -25.78 1.13
C SER A 27 2.24 -25.83 1.94
N ASN A 28 2.14 -25.05 3.02
CA ASN A 28 0.94 -24.92 3.85
C ASN A 28 -0.20 -24.10 3.20
N ILE A 29 0.09 -23.26 2.19
CA ILE A 29 -0.92 -22.53 1.40
C ILE A 29 -1.73 -23.47 0.50
N SER A 30 -1.09 -24.51 -0.05
CA SER A 30 -1.77 -25.49 -0.92
C SER A 30 -2.78 -26.39 -0.18
N ALA A 31 -2.56 -26.60 1.14
CA ALA A 31 -3.43 -27.42 1.98
C ALA A 31 -4.68 -26.65 2.47
N PHE A 32 -4.60 -25.32 2.59
CA PHE A 32 -5.71 -24.48 3.04
C PHE A 32 -6.81 -24.31 1.96
N GLY A 33 -6.42 -24.32 0.68
CA GLY A 33 -7.36 -24.20 -0.45
C GLY A 33 -8.31 -25.38 -0.66
N LYS A 34 -8.09 -26.54 -0.01
CA LYS A 34 -8.91 -27.74 -0.21
C LYS A 34 -10.02 -27.96 0.82
N LYS A 35 -10.15 -27.14 1.88
CA LYS A 35 -11.09 -27.41 3.00
C LYS A 35 -11.80 -26.20 3.62
N ALA A 36 -12.14 -25.16 2.84
CA ALA A 36 -12.98 -24.08 3.34
C ALA A 36 -14.28 -23.96 2.53
N ALA A 37 -15.11 -25.01 2.63
CA ALA A 37 -16.55 -24.86 2.56
C ALA A 37 -17.08 -24.92 4.00
N VAL A 38 -18.15 -24.16 4.28
CA VAL A 38 -19.12 -24.28 5.39
C VAL A 38 -19.30 -23.01 6.24
N ALA A 39 -20.44 -22.39 5.94
CA ALA A 39 -21.50 -21.86 6.82
C ALA A 39 -21.28 -20.60 7.67
N SER A 40 -22.09 -19.60 7.28
CA SER A 40 -22.67 -18.52 8.06
C SER A 40 -23.19 -18.92 9.45
N VAL A 41 -22.82 -18.17 10.49
CA VAL A 41 -23.66 -17.89 11.67
C VAL A 41 -23.37 -16.48 12.20
N PRO A 42 -24.38 -15.63 12.46
CA PRO A 42 -24.26 -14.29 13.06
C PRO A 42 -24.40 -14.34 14.60
N LEU A 43 -24.28 -13.17 15.25
CA LEU A 43 -24.33 -12.87 16.72
C LEU A 43 -22.91 -12.76 17.31
N GLY A 44 -22.44 -11.63 17.79
CA GLY A 44 -23.15 -10.57 18.51
C GLY A 44 -22.48 -10.42 19.87
N LEU A 45 -21.39 -9.65 19.94
CA LEU A 45 -20.91 -9.06 21.18
C LEU A 45 -20.42 -7.64 20.87
N ALA A 46 -21.38 -6.72 20.91
CA ALA A 46 -21.13 -5.31 20.97
C ALA A 46 -20.71 -4.92 22.40
N GLY A 47 -19.83 -3.94 22.50
CA GLY A 47 -19.63 -3.17 23.72
C GLY A 47 -18.24 -3.32 24.31
N MET A 48 -17.30 -2.52 23.81
CA MET A 48 -16.46 -1.60 24.61
C MET A 48 -15.35 -1.05 23.71
N MET A 49 -15.59 0.13 23.16
CA MET A 49 -14.66 1.25 22.95
C MET A 49 -15.34 2.25 22.01
N ALA A 50 -16.25 3.05 22.59
CA ALA A 50 -16.83 4.20 21.92
C ALA A 50 -16.20 5.47 22.52
N SER A 51 -15.37 6.13 21.73
CA SER A 51 -15.17 7.58 21.76
C SER A 51 -14.92 8.02 20.30
N PRO A 52 -15.41 9.19 19.90
CA PRO A 52 -15.71 9.45 18.49
C PRO A 52 -14.43 9.78 17.73
N VAL A 53 -14.06 8.92 16.78
CA VAL A 53 -13.22 9.36 15.65
C VAL A 53 -14.11 10.28 14.81
N LYS A 54 -13.94 11.59 14.97
CA LYS A 54 -14.42 12.56 13.98
C LYS A 54 -13.49 12.51 12.77
N ALA A 55 -13.82 11.64 11.82
CA ALA A 55 -13.57 11.86 10.41
C ALA A 55 -14.52 10.95 9.62
N GLU A 56 -15.13 11.54 8.60
CA GLU A 56 -16.02 10.97 7.59
C GLU A 56 -17.53 10.98 7.88
N THR A 57 -18.20 11.81 7.09
CA THR A 57 -19.64 12.01 7.00
C THR A 57 -20.31 10.69 6.58
N GLN A 58 -20.90 9.95 7.53
CA GLN A 58 -21.67 8.74 7.24
C GLN A 58 -22.92 9.10 6.41
N LYS A 59 -22.99 8.56 5.19
CA LYS A 59 -24.24 8.43 4.41
C LYS A 59 -24.93 7.10 4.73
N PRO A 60 -26.25 6.98 4.52
CA PRO A 60 -27.06 5.90 5.08
C PRO A 60 -26.65 4.51 4.56
N GLN A 61 -26.64 3.53 5.46
CA GLN A 61 -26.57 2.12 5.13
C GLN A 61 -27.68 1.75 4.15
N VAL A 62 -27.31 1.22 2.99
CA VAL A 62 -28.23 0.53 2.09
C VAL A 62 -27.91 -0.96 2.13
N THR A 63 -28.94 -1.79 2.26
CA THR A 63 -28.88 -3.25 2.27
C THR A 63 -29.21 -3.79 0.88
N GLY A 64 -28.30 -4.56 0.25
CA GLY A 64 -28.48 -5.14 -1.10
C GLY A 64 -27.26 -5.03 -2.04
N SER A 65 -26.54 -6.12 -2.33
CA SER A 65 -25.50 -6.13 -3.39
C SER A 65 -24.36 -5.07 -3.26
N PHE A 66 -24.11 -4.53 -2.06
CA PHE A 66 -23.22 -3.39 -1.79
C PHE A 66 -21.72 -3.70 -1.65
N LEU A 67 -21.31 -4.97 -1.69
CA LEU A 67 -19.92 -5.35 -1.40
C LEU A 67 -19.08 -5.67 -2.64
N LYS A 68 -19.68 -5.78 -3.84
CA LYS A 68 -18.91 -6.02 -5.05
C LYS A 68 -18.25 -4.73 -5.52
N SER A 69 -19.00 -3.63 -5.70
CA SER A 69 -18.44 -2.39 -6.25
C SER A 69 -17.35 -1.80 -5.35
N THR A 70 -17.60 -1.50 -4.07
CA THR A 70 -16.57 -0.86 -3.21
C THR A 70 -15.30 -1.70 -3.07
N LEU A 71 -15.43 -3.01 -2.86
CA LEU A 71 -14.30 -3.94 -2.84
C LEU A 71 -13.57 -3.96 -4.18
N THR A 72 -14.30 -4.17 -5.29
CA THR A 72 -13.66 -4.32 -6.60
C THR A 72 -13.14 -2.99 -7.14
N ASP A 73 -13.76 -1.86 -6.82
CA ASP A 73 -13.32 -0.53 -7.20
C ASP A 73 -12.00 -0.19 -6.48
N ALA A 74 -11.89 -0.52 -5.19
CA ALA A 74 -10.63 -0.42 -4.46
C ALA A 74 -9.52 -1.30 -5.08
N LEU A 75 -9.86 -2.52 -5.49
CA LEU A 75 -8.90 -3.43 -6.15
C LEU A 75 -8.55 -3.00 -7.58
N GLN A 76 -9.47 -2.38 -8.33
CA GLN A 76 -9.20 -1.83 -9.65
C GLN A 76 -8.31 -0.59 -9.56
N LEU A 77 -8.54 0.27 -8.57
CA LEU A 77 -7.65 1.39 -8.27
C LEU A 77 -6.25 0.89 -7.94
N ALA A 78 -6.12 -0.08 -7.02
CA ALA A 78 -4.84 -0.70 -6.71
C ALA A 78 -4.19 -1.25 -7.98
N LEU A 79 -4.94 -1.95 -8.84
CA LEU A 79 -4.40 -2.51 -10.08
C LEU A 79 -3.82 -1.43 -11.02
N VAL A 80 -4.46 -0.26 -11.10
CA VAL A 80 -3.93 0.86 -11.90
C VAL A 80 -2.63 1.41 -11.32
N LEU A 81 -2.53 1.54 -9.99
CA LEU A 81 -1.30 1.98 -9.33
C LEU A 81 -0.15 0.97 -9.54
N GLU A 82 -0.43 -0.31 -9.36
CA GLU A 82 0.55 -1.38 -9.58
C GLU A 82 1.01 -1.47 -11.05
N TYR A 83 0.10 -1.20 -12.00
CA TYR A 83 0.47 -1.09 -13.40
C TYR A 83 1.42 0.09 -13.66
N LEU A 84 1.18 1.22 -13.02
CA LEU A 84 1.99 2.43 -13.14
C LEU A 84 3.41 2.16 -12.62
N GLU A 85 3.54 1.57 -11.42
CA GLU A 85 4.83 1.25 -10.81
C GLU A 85 5.56 0.13 -11.57
N SER A 86 4.85 -0.95 -11.93
CA SER A 86 5.42 -2.05 -12.70
C SER A 86 5.96 -1.60 -14.06
N GLU A 87 5.26 -0.71 -14.77
CA GLU A 87 5.75 -0.15 -16.03
C GLU A 87 6.95 0.76 -15.79
N TYR A 88 6.86 1.65 -14.80
CA TYR A 88 7.90 2.61 -14.47
C TYR A 88 9.25 1.94 -14.18
N TYR A 89 9.26 0.93 -13.32
CA TYR A 89 10.47 0.19 -13.00
C TYR A 89 10.97 -0.66 -14.16
N GLY A 90 10.06 -1.22 -14.97
CA GLY A 90 10.42 -1.94 -16.19
C GLY A 90 11.16 -1.03 -17.19
N MET A 91 10.64 0.18 -17.41
CA MET A 91 11.27 1.19 -18.26
C MET A 91 12.62 1.66 -17.69
N GLY A 92 12.68 1.97 -16.39
CA GLY A 92 13.91 2.41 -15.73
C GLY A 92 15.04 1.37 -15.78
N LEU A 93 14.72 0.09 -15.58
CA LEU A 93 15.69 -1.01 -15.67
C LEU A 93 16.18 -1.27 -17.11
N SER A 94 15.36 -0.91 -18.10
CA SER A 94 15.66 -1.05 -19.52
C SER A 94 16.45 0.15 -20.09
N ALA A 95 16.35 1.31 -19.45
CA ALA A 95 17.11 2.51 -19.83
C ALA A 95 18.61 2.32 -19.57
N ALA A 96 19.39 2.28 -20.65
CA ALA A 96 20.83 2.04 -20.57
C ALA A 96 21.55 3.16 -19.82
N GLY A 97 22.30 2.79 -18.78
CA GLY A 97 23.09 3.73 -17.99
C GLY A 97 22.31 4.64 -17.03
N LEU A 98 20.98 4.49 -16.95
CA LEU A 98 20.15 5.28 -16.02
C LEU A 98 20.43 4.90 -14.56
N ILE A 99 20.24 3.64 -14.21
CA ILE A 99 20.36 3.16 -12.82
C ILE A 99 21.80 2.68 -12.57
N PRO A 100 22.52 3.26 -11.58
CA PRO A 100 23.84 2.81 -11.20
C PRO A 100 23.86 1.33 -10.80
N ASN A 101 24.97 0.64 -11.08
CA ASN A 101 25.09 -0.80 -10.79
C ASN A 101 24.87 -1.14 -9.30
N ALA A 102 25.26 -0.25 -8.39
CA ALA A 102 25.08 -0.43 -6.95
C ALA A 102 23.59 -0.48 -6.54
N ASP A 103 22.74 0.24 -7.27
CA ASP A 103 21.33 0.42 -6.97
C ASP A 103 20.42 -0.51 -7.78
N ARG A 104 20.97 -1.10 -8.84
CA ARG A 104 20.21 -1.86 -9.84
C ARG A 104 19.51 -3.09 -9.25
N THR A 105 20.13 -3.79 -8.30
CA THR A 105 19.52 -4.96 -7.64
C THR A 105 18.30 -4.59 -6.81
N VAL A 106 18.28 -3.38 -6.23
CA VAL A 106 17.13 -2.85 -5.48
C VAL A 106 15.94 -2.70 -6.43
N PHE A 107 16.09 -1.97 -7.53
CA PHE A 107 15.00 -1.75 -8.48
C PHE A 107 14.58 -3.01 -9.23
N MET A 108 15.49 -3.97 -9.45
CA MET A 108 15.12 -5.30 -9.94
C MET A 108 14.22 -6.05 -8.96
N GLN A 109 14.43 -5.89 -7.65
CA GLN A 109 13.59 -6.53 -6.65
C GLN A 109 12.23 -5.87 -6.56
N ILE A 110 12.18 -4.53 -6.55
CA ILE A 110 10.94 -3.75 -6.55
C ILE A 110 10.11 -4.11 -7.79
N SER A 111 10.70 -4.03 -8.99
CA SER A 111 10.02 -4.42 -10.25
C SER A 111 9.39 -5.83 -10.23
N LYS A 112 10.04 -6.79 -9.56
CA LYS A 112 9.49 -8.15 -9.38
C LYS A 112 8.29 -8.17 -8.44
N HIS A 113 8.30 -7.37 -7.38
CA HIS A 113 7.18 -7.25 -6.46
C HIS A 113 5.98 -6.60 -7.17
N GLU A 114 6.16 -5.50 -7.89
CA GLU A 114 5.05 -4.84 -8.61
C GLU A 114 4.43 -5.76 -9.66
N SER A 115 5.27 -6.50 -10.39
CA SER A 115 4.78 -7.53 -11.31
C SER A 115 3.96 -8.62 -10.60
N ALA A 116 4.35 -9.00 -9.38
CA ALA A 116 3.62 -9.99 -8.58
C ALA A 116 2.30 -9.42 -8.03
N HIS A 117 2.28 -8.16 -7.60
CA HIS A 117 1.09 -7.46 -7.14
C HIS A 117 0.05 -7.32 -8.27
N VAL A 118 0.47 -6.88 -9.47
CA VAL A 118 -0.39 -6.87 -10.67
C VAL A 118 -1.04 -8.24 -10.91
N ASN A 119 -0.25 -9.31 -10.90
CA ASN A 119 -0.75 -10.67 -11.14
C ASN A 119 -1.72 -11.13 -10.05
N PHE A 120 -1.41 -10.81 -8.79
CA PHE A 120 -2.29 -11.09 -7.66
C PHE A 120 -3.63 -10.36 -7.79
N LEU A 121 -3.62 -9.06 -8.09
CA LEU A 121 -4.83 -8.25 -8.21
C LEU A 121 -5.71 -8.70 -9.38
N LYS A 122 -5.12 -8.98 -10.54
CA LYS A 122 -5.85 -9.54 -11.70
C LYS A 122 -6.50 -10.88 -11.35
N SER A 123 -5.78 -11.76 -10.67
CA SER A 123 -6.32 -13.05 -10.24
C SER A 123 -7.45 -12.89 -9.23
N THR A 124 -7.28 -11.98 -8.28
CA THR A 124 -8.27 -11.67 -7.24
C THR A 124 -9.55 -11.10 -7.84
N LEU A 125 -9.45 -10.08 -8.69
CA LEU A 125 -10.59 -9.50 -9.42
C LEU A 125 -11.33 -10.56 -10.23
N THR A 126 -10.60 -11.40 -10.98
CA THR A 126 -11.19 -12.50 -11.75
C THR A 126 -11.94 -13.48 -10.84
N SER A 127 -11.36 -13.85 -9.69
CA SER A 127 -12.00 -14.74 -8.72
C SER A 127 -13.27 -14.16 -8.08
N LEU A 128 -13.37 -12.83 -8.01
CA LEU A 128 -14.55 -12.09 -7.57
C LEU A 128 -15.58 -11.89 -8.70
N GLY A 129 -15.33 -12.45 -9.89
CA GLY A 129 -16.18 -12.31 -11.06
C GLY A 129 -16.18 -10.90 -11.64
N THR A 130 -15.06 -10.18 -11.51
CA THR A 130 -14.83 -8.86 -12.10
C THR A 130 -13.69 -8.95 -13.10
N THR A 131 -13.91 -8.46 -14.32
CA THR A 131 -12.85 -8.37 -15.33
C THR A 131 -11.79 -7.36 -14.88
N PRO A 132 -10.51 -7.75 -14.79
CA PRO A 132 -9.45 -6.81 -14.45
C PRO A 132 -9.35 -5.69 -15.49
N GLY A 133 -9.16 -4.45 -15.03
CA GLY A 133 -8.93 -3.31 -15.90
C GLY A 133 -7.73 -3.53 -16.83
N ALA A 134 -7.85 -3.01 -18.05
CA ALA A 134 -6.72 -2.98 -18.97
C ALA A 134 -5.62 -2.05 -18.45
N LYS A 135 -4.36 -2.39 -18.71
CA LYS A 135 -3.23 -1.52 -18.39
C LYS A 135 -3.33 -0.23 -19.21
N PRO A 136 -3.34 0.96 -18.58
CA PRO A 136 -3.29 2.23 -19.31
C PRO A 136 -1.98 2.41 -20.07
N THR A 137 -1.95 3.37 -20.98
CA THR A 137 -0.69 3.89 -21.51
C THR A 137 -0.18 4.97 -20.55
N PHE A 138 1.12 4.98 -20.28
CA PHE A 138 1.71 5.94 -19.35
C PHE A 138 2.67 6.92 -20.03
N ASP A 139 2.57 8.20 -19.66
CA ASP A 139 3.56 9.24 -19.91
C ASP A 139 4.20 9.70 -18.59
N PHE A 140 5.41 9.18 -18.32
CA PHE A 140 6.16 9.51 -17.11
C PHE A 140 6.85 10.88 -17.13
N THR A 141 6.71 11.66 -18.21
CA THR A 141 7.15 13.06 -18.21
C THR A 141 6.14 13.97 -17.52
N ALA A 142 4.89 13.51 -17.36
CA ALA A 142 3.76 14.30 -16.84
C ALA A 142 3.70 15.70 -17.48
N ASN A 143 3.53 15.75 -18.81
CA ASN A 143 3.56 16.98 -19.60
C ASN A 143 4.90 17.74 -19.50
N GLY A 144 6.02 17.03 -19.44
CA GLY A 144 7.36 17.62 -19.41
C GLY A 144 7.84 18.11 -18.04
N ASN A 145 7.11 17.85 -16.96
CA ASN A 145 7.55 18.17 -15.59
C ASN A 145 8.72 17.29 -15.10
N PHE A 146 8.88 16.09 -15.67
CA PHE A 146 9.91 15.12 -15.29
C PHE A 146 10.66 14.58 -16.49
N SER A 147 11.89 14.11 -16.26
CA SER A 147 12.72 13.40 -17.25
C SER A 147 13.33 12.13 -16.63
N PRO A 148 12.49 11.20 -16.15
CA PRO A 148 12.94 10.13 -15.26
C PRO A 148 13.79 9.06 -15.92
N PHE A 149 13.82 8.98 -17.26
CA PHE A 149 14.58 7.95 -17.97
C PHE A 149 15.89 8.45 -18.58
N THR A 150 16.24 9.72 -18.32
CA THR A 150 17.52 10.32 -18.71
C THR A 150 18.27 10.94 -17.53
N ASP A 151 17.60 11.11 -16.39
CA ASP A 151 18.19 11.62 -15.14
C ASP A 151 17.81 10.69 -13.97
N TYR A 152 18.82 10.09 -13.35
CA TYR A 152 18.63 9.17 -12.23
C TYR A 152 18.05 9.83 -10.98
N ASN A 153 18.31 11.12 -10.74
CA ASN A 153 17.69 11.82 -9.61
C ASN A 153 16.19 12.02 -9.85
N GLN A 154 15.80 12.34 -11.10
CA GLN A 154 14.39 12.40 -11.49
C GLN A 154 13.75 11.01 -11.44
N PHE A 155 14.50 9.96 -11.75
CA PHE A 155 14.06 8.58 -11.55
C PHE A 155 13.71 8.32 -10.08
N LEU A 156 14.63 8.65 -9.17
CA LEU A 156 14.42 8.45 -7.74
C LEU A 156 13.28 9.30 -7.18
N ILE A 157 13.10 10.53 -7.68
CA ILE A 157 11.98 11.41 -7.28
C ILE A 157 10.64 10.76 -7.60
N LEU A 158 10.44 10.30 -8.84
CA LEU A 158 9.18 9.68 -9.22
C LEU A 158 9.00 8.29 -8.60
N ALA A 159 10.05 7.49 -8.48
CA ALA A 159 10.00 6.25 -7.71
C ALA A 159 9.47 6.51 -6.29
N GLN A 160 10.02 7.52 -5.59
CA GLN A 160 9.54 7.86 -4.26
C GLN A 160 8.06 8.29 -4.27
N ALA A 161 7.67 9.14 -5.22
CA ALA A 161 6.31 9.64 -5.33
C ALA A 161 5.29 8.51 -5.58
N PHE A 162 5.65 7.50 -6.38
CA PHE A 162 4.77 6.37 -6.66
C PHE A 162 4.63 5.47 -5.44
N GLU A 163 5.74 5.03 -4.85
CA GLU A 163 5.73 4.20 -3.65
C GLU A 163 4.97 4.86 -2.49
N ASP A 164 5.17 6.16 -2.29
CA ASP A 164 4.45 6.95 -1.29
C ASP A 164 2.94 6.99 -1.60
N THR A 165 2.57 7.11 -2.89
CA THR A 165 1.17 7.05 -3.31
C THR A 165 0.58 5.65 -3.06
N GLY A 166 1.29 4.59 -3.41
CA GLY A 166 0.88 3.19 -3.20
C GLY A 166 0.63 2.88 -1.72
N VAL A 167 1.60 3.18 -0.85
CA VAL A 167 1.49 3.01 0.61
C VAL A 167 0.21 3.64 1.14
N ARG A 168 0.02 4.93 0.82
CA ARG A 168 -1.08 5.73 1.34
C ARG A 168 -2.43 5.32 0.76
N ALA A 169 -2.47 4.90 -0.51
CA ALA A 169 -3.67 4.41 -1.18
C ALA A 169 -4.11 3.05 -0.62
N TYR A 170 -3.21 2.08 -0.46
CA TYR A 170 -3.53 0.79 0.15
C TYR A 170 -4.11 0.94 1.55
N LYS A 171 -3.50 1.81 2.38
CA LYS A 171 -4.02 2.12 3.71
C LYS A 171 -5.39 2.79 3.64
N GLY A 172 -5.57 3.77 2.76
CA GLY A 172 -6.85 4.47 2.57
C GLY A 172 -7.98 3.58 2.05
N GLN A 173 -7.66 2.56 1.25
CA GLN A 173 -8.63 1.60 0.73
C GLN A 173 -8.88 0.40 1.66
N ALA A 174 -8.16 0.27 2.77
CA ALA A 174 -8.30 -0.87 3.69
C ALA A 174 -9.75 -1.05 4.19
N GLY A 175 -10.45 0.06 4.46
CA GLY A 175 -11.87 0.05 4.85
C GLY A 175 -12.79 -0.50 3.75
N ASN A 176 -12.48 -0.26 2.49
CA ASN A 176 -13.28 -0.73 1.35
C ASN A 176 -13.12 -2.23 1.10
N VAL A 177 -12.00 -2.83 1.52
CA VAL A 177 -11.76 -4.27 1.37
C VAL A 177 -12.03 -5.07 2.65
N MET A 178 -12.33 -4.41 3.77
CA MET A 178 -12.32 -5.03 5.11
C MET A 178 -13.36 -6.15 5.34
N SER A 179 -14.40 -6.19 4.50
CA SER A 179 -15.46 -7.19 4.55
C SER A 179 -14.97 -8.56 4.07
N ASN A 180 -13.96 -8.59 3.18
CA ASN A 180 -13.32 -9.82 2.72
C ASN A 180 -11.97 -9.98 3.42
N LYS A 181 -11.91 -10.84 4.45
CA LYS A 181 -10.72 -11.00 5.29
C LYS A 181 -9.49 -11.52 4.55
N VAL A 182 -9.67 -12.33 3.52
CA VAL A 182 -8.57 -12.82 2.68
C VAL A 182 -7.99 -11.68 1.86
N VAL A 183 -8.85 -10.89 1.22
CA VAL A 183 -8.40 -9.72 0.44
C VAL A 183 -7.78 -8.66 1.36
N LEU A 184 -8.38 -8.36 2.51
CA LEU A 184 -7.82 -7.42 3.48
C LEU A 184 -6.43 -7.86 3.94
N GLN A 185 -6.25 -9.15 4.29
CA GLN A 185 -4.95 -9.65 4.70
C GLN A 185 -3.90 -9.47 3.60
N ALA A 186 -4.23 -9.81 2.36
CA ALA A 186 -3.32 -9.63 1.24
C ALA A 186 -3.01 -8.14 0.97
N ALA A 187 -4.02 -7.26 1.01
CA ALA A 187 -3.84 -5.82 0.84
C ALA A 187 -2.91 -5.22 1.92
N LEU A 188 -3.03 -5.66 3.17
CA LEU A 188 -2.13 -5.23 4.25
C LEU A 188 -0.70 -5.79 4.08
N GLN A 189 -0.55 -6.97 3.48
CA GLN A 189 0.77 -7.52 3.15
C GLN A 189 1.45 -6.70 2.04
N ILE A 190 0.71 -6.34 0.99
CA ILE A 190 1.23 -5.48 -0.10
C ILE A 190 1.58 -4.10 0.45
N HIS A 191 0.68 -3.47 1.23
CA HIS A 191 0.96 -2.20 1.92
C HIS A 191 2.29 -2.21 2.70
N SER A 192 2.61 -3.31 3.39
CA SER A 192 3.88 -3.45 4.11
C SER A 192 5.09 -3.62 3.19
N VAL A 193 4.91 -4.18 1.99
CA VAL A 193 5.95 -4.25 0.95
C VAL A 193 6.19 -2.86 0.36
N GLU A 194 5.14 -2.15 -0.05
CA GLU A 194 5.24 -0.75 -0.53
C GLU A 194 5.92 0.15 0.50
N ALA A 195 5.59 0.00 1.79
CA ALA A 195 6.21 0.83 2.83
C ALA A 195 7.72 0.62 2.92
N ARG A 196 8.20 -0.60 2.63
CA ARG A 196 9.63 -0.91 2.59
C ARG A 196 10.28 -0.36 1.33
N HIS A 197 9.61 -0.41 0.19
CA HIS A 197 10.09 0.22 -1.04
C HIS A 197 10.21 1.73 -0.88
N ALA A 198 9.14 2.39 -0.42
CA ALA A 198 9.11 3.83 -0.11
C ALA A 198 10.27 4.22 0.82
N SER A 199 10.44 3.49 1.93
CA SER A 199 11.54 3.74 2.87
C SER A 199 12.92 3.58 2.21
N GLN A 200 13.11 2.52 1.42
CA GLN A 200 14.36 2.26 0.72
C GLN A 200 14.68 3.36 -0.30
N VAL A 201 13.71 3.77 -1.13
CA VAL A 201 13.91 4.82 -2.14
C VAL A 201 14.21 6.16 -1.47
N ARG A 202 13.50 6.54 -0.40
CA ARG A 202 13.82 7.75 0.39
C ARG A 202 15.25 7.70 0.93
N ARG A 203 15.68 6.55 1.45
CA ARG A 203 17.07 6.35 1.96
C ARG A 203 18.11 6.48 0.85
N MET A 204 17.83 6.02 -0.37
CA MET A 204 18.70 6.19 -1.54
C MET A 204 18.82 7.66 -1.95
N ARG A 205 17.79 8.47 -1.70
CA ARG A 205 17.80 9.93 -1.85
C ARG A 205 18.42 10.67 -0.64
N ALA A 206 19.08 9.94 0.26
CA ALA A 206 19.64 10.46 1.51
C ALA A 206 18.61 11.11 2.47
N ASN A 207 17.33 10.77 2.33
CA ASN A 207 16.27 11.22 3.22
C ASN A 207 16.06 10.25 4.39
N LYS A 208 15.18 10.63 5.33
CA LYS A 208 14.65 9.72 6.36
C LYS A 208 13.79 8.64 5.72
N GLY A 209 13.63 7.51 6.41
CA GLY A 209 12.79 6.41 5.91
C GLY A 209 11.28 6.69 5.97
N TRP A 210 10.88 7.81 6.56
CA TRP A 210 9.50 8.26 6.81
C TRP A 210 9.36 9.75 6.45
N ILE A 211 8.12 10.22 6.35
CA ILE A 211 7.76 11.62 6.04
C ILE A 211 7.57 12.39 7.35
N GLU A 212 7.92 13.69 7.35
CA GLU A 212 7.65 14.61 8.45
C GLU A 212 7.02 15.88 7.88
N LEU A 213 5.97 16.40 8.51
CA LEU A 213 5.39 17.71 8.17
C LEU A 213 5.08 17.88 6.67
N ALA A 214 4.51 16.86 6.04
CA ALA A 214 4.25 16.83 4.59
C ALA A 214 5.48 17.08 3.70
N ASN A 215 6.68 16.85 4.22
CA ASN A 215 7.93 17.03 3.49
C ASN A 215 8.48 15.69 2.99
N GLY A 216 8.28 15.41 1.70
CA GLY A 216 8.87 14.26 1.01
C GLY A 216 10.39 14.33 0.77
N GLY A 217 11.09 15.35 1.27
CA GLY A 217 12.53 15.51 1.12
C GLY A 217 12.94 16.04 -0.25
N ASN A 218 12.93 17.37 -0.39
CA ASN A 218 13.33 18.11 -1.60
C ASN A 218 12.61 17.61 -2.87
N MET A 219 11.29 17.42 -2.77
CA MET A 219 10.46 16.97 -3.87
C MET A 219 9.96 18.17 -4.71
N PRO A 220 9.84 18.06 -6.04
CA PRO A 220 9.25 19.10 -6.88
C PRO A 220 7.79 19.37 -6.53
N SER A 221 7.30 20.59 -6.76
CA SER A 221 5.92 20.98 -6.41
C SER A 221 4.84 20.12 -7.09
N ALA A 222 5.14 19.54 -8.25
CA ALA A 222 4.25 18.62 -8.95
C ALA A 222 3.90 17.36 -8.13
N THR A 223 4.71 16.98 -7.15
CA THR A 223 4.43 15.84 -6.26
C THR A 223 3.75 16.24 -4.96
N ASN A 224 3.45 17.53 -4.72
CA ASN A 224 2.79 17.99 -3.49
C ASN A 224 1.52 17.20 -3.13
N PRO A 225 0.65 16.79 -4.08
CA PRO A 225 -0.52 15.98 -3.75
C PRO A 225 -0.19 14.65 -3.06
N VAL A 226 0.98 14.06 -3.35
CA VAL A 226 1.46 12.81 -2.73
C VAL A 226 1.73 12.97 -1.23
N TYR A 227 1.93 14.19 -0.74
CA TYR A 227 2.29 14.46 0.65
C TYR A 227 1.21 15.24 1.41
N ALA A 228 0.10 15.59 0.75
CA ALA A 228 -0.99 16.32 1.38
C ALA A 228 -1.56 15.52 2.58
N GLY A 229 -1.58 16.13 3.76
CA GLY A 229 -2.08 15.55 5.00
C GLY A 229 -1.04 14.83 5.87
N GLU A 230 0.16 14.56 5.35
CA GLU A 230 1.28 13.93 6.11
C GLU A 230 1.88 14.84 7.20
N ASP A 231 1.35 16.05 7.37
CA ASP A 231 1.65 16.95 8.49
C ASP A 231 0.69 16.77 9.69
N ASN A 232 -0.24 15.82 9.60
CA ASN A 232 -1.20 15.55 10.67
C ASN A 232 -0.51 15.08 11.96
N THR A 233 -0.74 15.83 13.03
CA THR A 233 -0.23 15.53 14.38
C THR A 233 -1.33 15.06 15.33
N ASN A 234 -2.58 14.98 14.86
CA ASN A 234 -3.70 14.54 15.68
C ASN A 234 -4.14 13.13 15.28
N GLN A 235 -3.84 12.17 16.14
CA GLN A 235 -4.01 10.75 15.91
C GLN A 235 -5.08 10.20 16.84
N ALA A 236 -6.25 9.86 16.29
CA ALA A 236 -7.41 9.39 17.06
C ALA A 236 -7.77 10.32 18.26
N GLY A 237 -7.62 11.63 18.09
CA GLY A 237 -7.90 12.63 19.12
C GLY A 237 -6.73 12.92 20.08
N PHE A 238 -5.59 12.26 19.89
CA PHE A 238 -4.35 12.54 20.61
C PHE A 238 -3.39 13.37 19.75
N ASN A 239 -2.99 14.54 20.25
CA ASN A 239 -1.98 15.36 19.59
C ASN A 239 -0.57 14.85 19.93
N THR A 240 0.07 14.18 18.98
CA THR A 240 1.42 13.59 19.10
C THR A 240 2.52 14.65 19.19
N ALA A 241 2.32 15.84 18.62
CA ALA A 241 3.31 16.92 18.65
C ALA A 241 3.54 17.46 20.07
N ASN A 242 2.54 17.38 20.94
CA ASN A 242 2.68 17.83 22.33
C ASN A 242 3.69 17.00 23.13
N LEU A 243 3.90 15.73 22.75
CA LEU A 243 4.81 14.82 23.46
C LEU A 243 6.16 14.67 22.74
N PHE A 244 6.15 14.62 21.41
CA PHE A 244 7.32 14.27 20.61
C PHE A 244 7.86 15.43 19.76
N GLY A 245 7.15 16.57 19.71
CA GLY A 245 7.39 17.66 18.76
C GLY A 245 6.73 17.40 17.40
N ALA A 246 6.45 18.44 16.63
CA ALA A 246 5.65 18.34 15.40
C ALA A 246 6.25 17.39 14.34
N ALA A 247 7.58 17.44 14.15
CA ALA A 247 8.26 16.56 13.20
C ALA A 247 8.09 15.08 13.56
N ALA A 248 8.50 14.67 14.77
CA ALA A 248 8.35 13.28 15.20
C ALA A 248 6.87 12.87 15.38
N GLY A 249 6.00 13.82 15.75
CA GLY A 249 4.58 13.59 15.90
C GLY A 249 3.86 13.29 14.59
N SER A 250 4.22 13.99 13.50
CA SER A 250 3.69 13.72 12.16
C SER A 250 4.25 12.43 11.55
N ALA A 251 5.51 12.08 11.85
CA ALA A 251 6.12 10.81 11.42
C ALA A 251 5.56 9.54 12.10
N ALA A 252 4.65 9.68 13.07
CA ALA A 252 4.18 8.53 13.84
C ALA A 252 3.29 7.57 13.02
N TYR A 253 2.68 8.05 11.93
CA TYR A 253 1.79 7.28 11.07
C TYR A 253 1.93 7.75 9.62
N ASP A 254 1.95 6.84 8.66
CA ASP A 254 1.71 7.20 7.26
C ASP A 254 0.23 7.57 7.09
N GLU A 255 -0.08 8.75 6.57
CA GLU A 255 -1.46 9.24 6.43
C GLU A 255 -2.12 8.69 5.18
N VAL A 256 -3.44 8.50 5.20
CA VAL A 256 -4.13 7.88 4.07
C VAL A 256 -4.29 8.85 2.89
N LEU A 257 -4.32 8.31 1.68
CA LEU A 257 -4.92 8.99 0.52
C LEU A 257 -6.32 8.43 0.30
N SER A 258 -7.29 9.30 -0.01
CA SER A 258 -8.58 8.83 -0.50
C SER A 258 -8.40 8.16 -1.87
N GLY A 259 -9.37 7.33 -2.27
CA GLY A 259 -9.31 6.67 -3.58
C GLY A 259 -9.31 7.68 -4.73
N SER A 260 -10.05 8.78 -4.58
CA SER A 260 -10.07 9.89 -5.55
C SER A 260 -8.74 10.64 -5.61
N ASP A 261 -8.07 10.85 -4.48
CA ASP A 261 -6.77 11.56 -4.49
C ASP A 261 -5.70 10.70 -5.16
N ALA A 262 -5.66 9.39 -4.82
CA ALA A 262 -4.75 8.44 -5.46
C ALA A 262 -5.02 8.34 -6.98
N GLN A 263 -6.29 8.31 -7.39
CA GLN A 263 -6.66 8.32 -8.80
C GLN A 263 -6.23 9.62 -9.50
N ALA A 264 -6.42 10.77 -8.85
CA ALA A 264 -6.02 12.06 -9.41
C ALA A 264 -4.50 12.14 -9.62
N ILE A 265 -3.71 11.63 -8.66
CA ILE A 265 -2.24 11.54 -8.79
C ILE A 265 -1.85 10.63 -9.96
N ALA A 266 -2.42 9.41 -10.03
CA ALA A 266 -2.11 8.48 -11.11
C ALA A 266 -2.50 9.02 -12.49
N SER A 267 -3.59 9.78 -12.57
CA SER A 267 -4.10 10.35 -13.83
C SER A 267 -3.16 11.37 -14.45
N LEU A 268 -2.20 11.94 -13.70
CA LEU A 268 -1.16 12.81 -14.25
C LEU A 268 -0.25 12.09 -15.25
N PHE A 269 -0.21 10.76 -15.18
CA PHE A 269 0.69 9.93 -15.96
C PHE A 269 -0.05 9.07 -16.98
N ILE A 270 -1.38 9.15 -17.09
CA ILE A 270 -2.17 8.32 -18.01
C ILE A 270 -2.51 9.11 -19.27
N VAL A 271 -2.30 8.49 -20.45
CA VAL A 271 -2.56 9.07 -21.78
C VAL A 271 -3.39 8.18 -22.69
#